data_AF-A0A5A7PCC1-F1
#
_entry.id   AF-A0A5A7PCC1-F1
#
_cell.length_a   1.000
_cell.length_b   1.000
_cell.length_c   1.000
_cell.angle_alpha   90.00
_cell.angle_beta   90.00
_cell.angle_gamma   90.00
#
_symmetry.space_group_name_H-M   'P 1'
#
loop_
_entity.id
_entity.type
_entity.pdbx_description
1 polymer ?
#
loop_
_entity_poly.entity_id
_entity_poly.type
_entity_poly.pdbx_seq_one_letter_code
_entity_poly.pdbx_strand_id
1 'polypeptide(L)'
;MKVRYVLRLGLRFQIGDGNNIDIWESPWIPRAPNYKPYCCFEDDRRALKKVRDLCGVAGNQWDVKLIRQTFQPMQAEEILKLKAPVTGKSDQLIWHQCPKGQFSVKHILAGKEIFIGTVEPFR
;
A
#
# COMPACT_ATOMS: atom_id res chain seq x y z
N MET A 1 -26.65 -7.30 4.83
CA MET A 1 -25.79 -8.12 3.94
C MET A 1 -24.68 -7.24 3.35
N LYS A 2 -23.52 -7.84 3.06
CA LYS A 2 -22.17 -7.27 2.93
C LYS A 2 -22.00 -6.18 1.85
N VAL A 3 -21.90 -4.92 2.27
CA VAL A 3 -21.44 -3.78 1.46
C VAL A 3 -19.96 -3.54 1.73
N ARG A 4 -19.04 -4.34 1.15
CA ARG A 4 -17.59 -4.18 1.41
C ARG A 4 -16.62 -4.44 0.25
N TYR A 5 -17.09 -4.77 -0.96
CA TYR A 5 -16.17 -5.44 -1.90
C TYR A 5 -15.57 -4.62 -3.07
N VAL A 6 -16.00 -3.38 -3.37
CA VAL A 6 -15.70 -2.81 -4.71
C VAL A 6 -14.74 -1.60 -4.73
N LEU A 7 -14.07 -1.26 -3.62
CA LEU A 7 -13.07 -0.16 -3.59
C LEU A 7 -11.61 -0.62 -3.73
N ARG A 8 -11.33 -1.93 -3.81
CA ARG A 8 -9.97 -2.47 -3.63
C ARG A 8 -9.06 -2.47 -4.87
N LEU A 9 -9.55 -2.10 -6.05
CA LEU A 9 -8.81 -2.31 -7.30
C LEU A 9 -7.80 -1.20 -7.65
N GLY A 10 -7.80 -0.08 -6.92
CA GLY A 10 -6.90 1.05 -7.20
C GLY A 10 -6.35 1.76 -5.96
N LEU A 11 -6.58 1.24 -4.75
CA LEU A 11 -6.11 1.89 -3.52
C LEU A 11 -4.83 1.24 -3.02
N ARG A 12 -3.83 2.05 -2.68
CA ARG A 12 -2.61 1.62 -2.01
C ARG A 12 -2.18 2.61 -0.94
N PHE A 13 -1.43 2.15 0.05
CA PHE A 13 -0.81 3.01 1.03
C PHE A 13 0.46 3.66 0.46
N GLN A 14 0.56 4.97 0.65
CA GLN A 14 1.80 5.71 0.59
C GLN A 14 2.42 5.71 1.99
N ILE A 15 3.67 5.27 2.04
CA ILE A 15 4.42 5.11 3.28
C ILE A 15 4.76 6.50 3.87
N GLY A 16 4.33 6.72 5.10
CA GLY A 16 4.73 7.81 5.98
C GLY A 16 5.77 7.30 6.96
N ASP A 17 5.33 6.91 8.17
CA ASP A 17 6.13 6.33 9.24
C ASP A 17 6.05 4.80 9.27
N GLY A 18 5.14 4.22 8.49
CA GLY A 18 4.97 2.78 8.33
C GLY A 18 4.37 2.07 9.54
N ASN A 19 3.90 2.81 10.56
CA ASN A 19 3.34 2.24 11.78
C ASN A 19 1.91 1.71 11.57
N ASN A 20 1.18 2.28 10.61
CA ASN A 20 -0.22 1.94 10.34
C ASN A 20 -0.41 1.03 9.11
N ILE A 21 0.68 0.62 8.46
CA ILE A 21 0.63 -0.26 7.28
C ILE A 21 1.04 -1.67 7.69
N ASP A 22 0.10 -2.61 7.63
CA ASP A 22 0.41 -4.04 7.78
C ASP A 22 1.12 -4.58 6.55
N ILE A 23 2.31 -5.16 6.73
CA ILE A 23 3.16 -5.64 5.62
C ILE A 23 2.37 -6.56 4.69
N TRP A 24 1.69 -7.55 5.27
CA TRP A 24 1.08 -8.67 4.53
C TRP A 24 -0.36 -8.38 4.09
N GLU A 25 -1.08 -7.58 4.86
CA GLU A 25 -2.52 -7.38 4.68
C GLU A 25 -2.89 -6.07 3.99
N SER A 26 -2.01 -5.07 4.00
CA SER A 26 -2.25 -3.80 3.34
C SER A 26 -1.70 -3.78 1.90
N PRO A 27 -2.40 -3.14 0.95
CA PRO A 27 -1.87 -2.89 -0.38
C PRO A 27 -0.88 -1.71 -0.33
N TRP A 28 0.43 -1.91 -0.46
CA TRP A 28 1.44 -0.83 -0.39
C TRP A 28 2.57 -0.92 -1.44
N ILE A 29 2.74 -2.08 -2.09
CA ILE A 29 3.81 -2.31 -3.08
C ILE A 29 3.26 -2.12 -4.51
N PRO A 30 3.64 -1.07 -5.24
CA PRO A 30 2.99 -0.70 -6.52
C PRO A 30 3.00 -1.75 -7.63
N ARG A 31 4.00 -2.64 -7.69
CA ARG A 31 4.13 -3.66 -8.75
C ARG A 31 3.89 -5.09 -8.28
N ALA A 32 3.42 -5.28 -7.06
CA ALA A 32 3.03 -6.60 -6.58
C ALA A 32 1.58 -6.91 -6.99
N PRO A 33 1.21 -8.21 -7.18
CA PRO A 33 -0.19 -8.59 -7.37
C PRO A 33 -1.08 -8.05 -6.24
N ASN A 34 -2.17 -7.36 -6.59
CA ASN A 34 -3.06 -6.67 -5.65
C ASN A 34 -2.36 -5.65 -4.72
N TYR A 35 -1.18 -5.17 -5.11
CA TYR A 35 -0.30 -4.31 -4.33
C TYR A 35 0.20 -4.89 -3.00
N LYS A 36 0.13 -6.21 -2.82
CA LYS A 36 0.50 -6.90 -1.58
C LYS A 36 1.75 -7.78 -1.77
N PRO A 37 2.68 -7.81 -0.80
CA PRO A 37 3.77 -8.77 -0.84
C PRO A 37 3.25 -10.20 -0.68
N TYR A 38 4.05 -11.15 -1.16
CA TYR A 38 3.82 -12.57 -0.91
C TYR A 38 4.74 -13.01 0.23
N CYS A 39 4.20 -13.70 1.23
CA CYS A 39 4.99 -14.24 2.34
C CYS A 39 5.41 -15.66 2.02
N CYS A 40 6.73 -15.91 1.97
CA CYS A 40 7.25 -17.26 1.70
C CYS A 40 7.43 -18.09 2.98
N PHE A 41 7.58 -17.42 4.13
CA PHE A 41 7.91 -18.05 5.41
C PHE A 41 6.93 -17.59 6.50
N GLU A 42 6.22 -18.54 7.11
CA GLU A 42 5.23 -18.22 8.16
C GLU A 42 5.87 -17.60 9.43
N ASP A 43 7.15 -17.89 9.69
CA ASP A 43 7.88 -17.26 10.80
C ASP A 43 8.09 -15.76 10.58
N ASP A 44 8.42 -15.34 9.35
CA ASP A 44 8.51 -13.92 8.99
C ASP A 44 7.15 -13.23 9.14
N ARG A 45 6.06 -13.93 8.81
CA ARG A 45 4.69 -13.41 9.00
C ARG A 45 4.38 -13.15 10.48
N ARG A 46 4.98 -13.91 11.39
CA ARG A 46 4.81 -13.74 12.84
C ARG A 46 5.70 -12.64 13.38
N ALA A 47 6.95 -12.58 12.94
CA ALA A 47 7.94 -11.61 13.40
C ALA A 47 7.71 -10.19 12.87
N LEU A 48 7.32 -10.06 11.60
CA LEU A 48 7.17 -8.79 10.91
C LEU A 48 5.68 -8.47 10.71
N LYS A 49 5.20 -7.37 11.28
CA LYS A 49 3.79 -6.96 11.21
C LYS A 49 3.62 -5.68 10.43
N LYS A 50 4.40 -4.65 10.76
CA LYS A 50 4.26 -3.30 10.23
C LYS A 50 5.40 -2.96 9.28
N VAL A 51 5.13 -2.12 8.28
CA VAL A 51 6.16 -1.70 7.32
C VAL A 51 7.36 -1.05 8.04
N ARG A 52 7.14 -0.43 9.19
CA ARG A 52 8.19 0.06 10.09
C ARG A 52 9.20 -1.01 10.52
N ASP A 53 8.78 -2.26 10.69
CA ASP A 53 9.63 -3.38 11.11
C ASP A 53 10.67 -3.75 10.04
N LEU A 54 10.48 -3.28 8.80
CA LEU A 54 11.43 -3.46 7.70
C LEU A 54 12.53 -2.39 7.67
N CYS A 55 12.50 -1.43 8.60
CA CYS A 55 13.52 -0.40 8.73
C CYS A 55 14.58 -0.78 9.77
N GLY A 56 15.79 -0.27 9.57
CA GLY A 56 16.84 -0.35 10.60
C GLY A 56 16.49 0.45 11.86
N VAL A 57 17.31 0.32 12.90
CA VAL A 57 17.09 0.91 14.24
C VAL A 57 16.86 2.43 14.21
N ALA A 58 17.54 3.15 13.31
CA ALA A 58 17.35 4.60 13.13
C ALA A 58 16.04 4.95 12.41
N GLY A 59 15.45 3.99 11.68
CA GLY A 59 14.12 4.09 11.12
C GLY A 59 13.95 5.04 9.95
N ASN A 60 15.02 5.64 9.46
CA ASN A 60 15.03 6.53 8.30
C ASN A 60 15.52 5.83 7.02
N GLN A 61 15.85 4.55 7.12
CA GLN A 61 16.39 3.72 6.04
C GLN A 61 15.83 2.31 6.14
N TRP A 62 15.64 1.69 4.97
CA TRP A 62 15.30 0.29 4.85
C TRP A 62 16.43 -0.60 5.36
N ASP A 63 16.08 -1.68 6.08
CA ASP A 63 17.01 -2.78 6.29
C ASP A 63 17.06 -3.65 5.03
N VAL A 64 18.02 -3.33 4.16
CA VAL A 64 18.20 -3.99 2.86
C VAL A 64 18.40 -5.49 3.01
N LYS A 65 19.11 -5.92 4.06
CA LYS A 65 19.41 -7.33 4.29
C LYS A 65 18.15 -8.07 4.70
N LEU A 66 17.39 -7.53 5.66
CA LEU A 66 16.12 -8.09 6.10
C LEU A 66 15.14 -8.22 4.92
N ILE A 67 14.95 -7.14 4.15
CA ILE A 67 14.01 -7.14 3.01
C ILE A 67 14.38 -8.19 1.97
N ARG A 68 15.67 -8.33 1.63
CA ARG A 68 16.12 -9.34 0.65
C ARG A 68 16.02 -10.78 1.16
N GLN A 69 16.00 -10.98 2.48
CA GLN A 69 15.81 -12.29 3.09
C GLN A 69 14.32 -12.66 3.20
N THR A 70 13.47 -11.68 3.46
CA THR A 70 12.03 -11.87 3.68
C THR A 70 11.20 -11.93 2.40
N PHE A 71 11.53 -11.15 1.38
CA PHE A 71 10.73 -11.02 0.15
C PHE A 71 11.40 -11.66 -1.06
N GLN A 72 10.57 -12.09 -2.02
CA GLN A 72 11.04 -12.53 -3.33
C GLN A 72 11.88 -11.42 -3.99
N PRO A 73 12.94 -11.75 -4.77
CA PRO A 73 13.87 -10.74 -5.31
C PRO A 73 13.16 -9.59 -6.05
N MET A 74 12.16 -9.90 -6.87
CA MET A 74 11.39 -8.88 -7.59
C MET A 74 10.61 -7.94 -6.65
N GLN A 75 10.04 -8.47 -5.56
CA GLN A 75 9.30 -7.67 -4.58
C GLN A 75 10.24 -6.85 -3.71
N ALA A 76 11.36 -7.44 -3.28
CA ALA A 76 12.40 -6.75 -2.52
C ALA A 76 12.90 -5.51 -3.25
N GLU A 77 13.23 -5.63 -4.54
CA GLU A 77 13.70 -4.49 -5.35
C GLU A 77 12.63 -3.40 -5.53
N GLU A 78 11.34 -3.76 -5.56
CA GLU A 78 10.27 -2.76 -5.60
C GLU A 78 10.07 -2.04 -4.27
N ILE A 79 10.23 -2.74 -3.15
CA ILE A 79 10.21 -2.14 -1.80
C ILE A 79 11.39 -1.16 -1.65
N LEU A 80 12.59 -1.56 -2.07
CA LEU A 80 13.81 -0.75 -1.95
C LEU A 80 13.77 0.52 -2.80
N LYS A 81 12.95 0.57 -3.86
CA LYS A 81 12.69 1.79 -4.64
C LYS A 81 11.76 2.77 -3.93
N LEU A 82 10.97 2.31 -2.96
CA LEU A 82 10.11 3.18 -2.17
C LEU A 82 10.95 4.01 -1.20
N LYS A 83 10.44 5.19 -0.85
CA LYS A 83 11.04 5.98 0.23
C LYS A 83 10.87 5.21 1.54
N ALA A 84 11.97 5.06 2.28
CA ALA A 84 11.92 4.50 3.61
C ALA A 84 10.99 5.35 4.51
N PRO A 85 10.32 4.71 5.48
CA PRO A 85 9.59 5.38 6.54
C PRO A 85 10.35 6.57 7.12
N VAL A 86 9.62 7.66 7.37
CA VAL A 86 10.11 8.87 8.01
C VAL A 86 9.31 9.08 9.29
N THR A 87 10.00 9.09 10.42
CA THR A 87 9.39 9.32 11.74
C THR A 87 8.59 10.62 11.73
N GLY A 88 7.36 10.58 12.22
CA GLY A 88 6.47 11.76 12.32
C GLY A 88 5.66 12.07 11.07
N LYS A 89 5.82 11.32 9.98
CA LYS A 89 4.98 11.45 8.78
C LYS A 89 3.84 10.43 8.83
N SER A 90 2.60 10.87 8.66
CA SER A 90 1.46 9.94 8.67
C SER A 90 1.37 9.12 7.38
N ASP A 91 1.03 7.83 7.51
CA ASP A 91 0.68 6.95 6.41
C ASP A 91 -0.62 7.42 5.72
N GLN A 92 -0.67 7.37 4.38
CA GLN A 92 -1.78 7.91 3.58
C GLN A 92 -2.32 6.84 2.62
N LEU A 93 -3.65 6.71 2.50
CA LEU A 93 -4.26 5.86 1.48
C LEU A 93 -4.45 6.67 0.19
N ILE A 94 -3.77 6.27 -0.88
CA ILE A 94 -3.77 6.97 -2.16
C ILE A 94 -4.38 6.11 -3.27
N TRP A 95 -4.96 6.76 -4.28
CA TRP A 95 -5.34 6.11 -5.53
C TRP A 95 -4.11 5.92 -6.41
N HIS A 96 -3.85 4.67 -6.80
CA HIS A 96 -2.88 4.32 -7.83
C HIS A 96 -3.55 4.49 -9.20
N GLN A 97 -3.05 5.42 -10.01
CA GLN A 97 -3.55 5.64 -11.36
C GLN A 97 -3.33 4.38 -12.21
N CYS A 98 -4.41 3.66 -12.53
CA CYS A 98 -4.34 2.65 -13.57
C CYS A 98 -4.31 3.36 -14.94
N PRO A 99 -3.45 2.94 -15.89
CA PRO A 99 -3.37 3.53 -17.24
C PRO A 99 -4.68 3.48 -18.05
N LYS A 100 -5.67 2.71 -17.59
CA LYS A 100 -6.94 2.47 -18.29
C LYS A 100 -8.10 3.36 -17.85
N GLY A 101 -7.92 4.33 -16.95
CA GLY A 101 -8.90 5.40 -16.72
C GLY A 101 -10.35 4.96 -16.41
N GLN A 102 -10.56 3.72 -15.96
CA GLN A 102 -11.90 3.17 -15.75
C GLN A 102 -12.03 2.67 -14.32
N PHE A 103 -12.71 3.46 -13.49
CA PHE A 103 -13.40 2.91 -12.33
C PHE A 103 -14.76 3.60 -12.14
N SER A 104 -15.79 2.78 -11.96
CA SER A 104 -17.12 3.18 -11.52
C SER A 104 -17.13 3.17 -10.00
N VAL A 105 -17.17 4.35 -9.36
CA VAL A 105 -17.33 4.46 -7.90
C VAL A 105 -18.82 4.42 -7.57
N LYS A 106 -19.27 3.37 -6.90
CA LYS A 106 -20.58 3.35 -6.23
C LYS A 106 -20.37 3.58 -4.73
N HIS A 107 -20.60 4.83 -4.36
CA HIS A 107 -20.84 5.39 -3.01
C HIS A 107 -19.65 5.60 -2.07
N ILE A 108 -19.60 6.82 -1.51
CA ILE A 108 -19.17 7.10 -0.14
C ILE A 108 -20.28 7.95 0.49
N LEU A 109 -20.80 7.50 1.64
CA LEU A 109 -21.77 8.25 2.45
C LEU A 109 -21.02 9.00 3.54
N ALA A 110 -21.01 10.32 3.47
CA ALA A 110 -21.04 11.19 4.63
C ALA A 110 -21.89 12.41 4.22
N GLY A 111 -23.04 12.58 4.88
CA GLY A 111 -24.15 13.39 4.44
C GLY A 111 -23.80 14.78 3.91
N LYS A 112 -23.88 14.93 2.59
CA LYS A 112 -24.51 16.02 1.83
C LYS A 112 -24.41 15.65 0.36
N GLU A 113 -25.41 16.05 -0.38
CA GLU A 113 -25.80 15.63 -1.73
C GLU A 113 -24.63 15.31 -2.69
N ILE A 114 -24.73 14.16 -3.37
CA ILE A 114 -23.74 13.68 -4.33
C ILE A 114 -24.16 14.16 -5.72
N PHE A 115 -23.40 15.10 -6.28
CA PHE A 115 -23.47 15.42 -7.70
C PHE A 115 -22.60 14.44 -8.48
N ILE A 116 -23.20 13.82 -9.50
CA ILE A 116 -22.52 12.94 -10.46
C ILE A 116 -21.93 13.83 -11.54
N GLY A 117 -20.61 13.89 -11.64
CA GLY A 117 -19.90 14.52 -12.75
C GLY A 117 -19.01 13.50 -13.44
N THR A 118 -19.23 13.29 -14.73
CA THR A 118 -18.22 12.71 -15.61
C THR A 118 -17.05 13.69 -15.70
N VAL A 119 -15.88 13.33 -15.19
CA VAL A 119 -14.66 14.02 -15.62
C VAL A 119 -14.30 13.46 -16.99
N GLU A 120 -14.66 14.21 -18.04
CA GLU A 120 -14.08 13.95 -19.36
C GLU A 120 -12.56 14.04 -19.27
N PRO A 121 -11.82 13.18 -19.99
CA PRO A 121 -10.37 13.29 -20.05
C PRO A 121 -10.00 14.67 -20.56
N PHE A 122 -9.15 15.39 -19.80
CA PHE A 122 -8.52 16.61 -20.30
C PHE A 122 -7.83 16.28 -21.62
N ARG A 123 -8.31 16.94 -22.67
CA ARG A 123 -7.78 16.89 -24.04
C ARG A 123 -6.42 17.58 -24.11
#